data_AF-A0A969KFT0-F1
#
_entry.id   AF-A0A969KFT0-F1
#
_cell.length_a   1.000
_cell.length_b   1.000
_cell.length_c   1.000
_cell.angle_alpha   90.00
_cell.angle_beta   90.00
_cell.angle_gamma   90.00
#
_symmetry.space_group_name_H-M   'P 1'
#
loop_
_entity.id
_entity.type
_entity.pdbx_description
1 polymer ?
#
loop_
_entity_poly.entity_id
_entity_poly.type
_entity_poly.pdbx_seq_one_letter_code
_entity_poly.pdbx_strand_id
1 'polypeptide(L)'
;MKKEQKTYEKFYRPLIGTALVGTSLFQLGLPVLAAGTLAGTTISNEASASYNDTNGDPYTTTSNQVDVIVDEVAGIEVLAVGITDTNSGSVQTGDVLFYDFRVTNTGNMVRLLIYLPLPILRQWVLMLVP
;
A
#
# COMPACT_ATOMS: atom_id res chain seq x y z
N MET A 1 -63.48 6.50 23.74
CA MET A 1 -62.69 7.21 22.70
C MET A 1 -61.39 6.46 22.50
N LYS A 2 -61.13 6.01 21.26
CA LYS A 2 -59.89 5.34 20.81
C LYS A 2 -58.69 6.31 20.85
N LYS A 3 -57.50 5.79 21.17
CA LYS A 3 -56.32 5.69 20.26
C LYS A 3 -55.11 5.15 21.05
N GLU A 4 -54.73 3.90 20.83
CA GLU A 4 -53.57 3.50 20.00
C GLU A 4 -52.22 3.79 20.65
N GLN A 5 -51.74 2.88 21.49
CA GLN A 5 -50.37 2.89 22.02
C GLN A 5 -49.76 1.48 22.10
N LYS A 6 -49.94 0.65 21.06
CA LYS A 6 -49.43 -0.74 21.11
C LYS A 6 -48.74 -1.19 19.82
N THR A 7 -47.96 -0.31 19.20
CA THR A 7 -47.28 -0.66 17.94
C THR A 7 -45.98 0.09 17.76
N TYR A 8 -45.10 0.11 18.77
CA TYR A 8 -43.75 0.68 18.58
C TYR A 8 -42.64 -0.27 19.01
N GLU A 9 -42.77 -1.04 20.09
CA GLU A 9 -41.68 -1.95 20.51
C GLU A 9 -41.41 -3.14 19.58
N LYS A 10 -42.43 -3.63 18.85
CA LYS A 10 -42.27 -4.81 17.98
C LYS A 10 -41.52 -4.53 16.68
N PHE A 11 -41.40 -3.27 16.26
CA PHE A 11 -40.80 -2.91 14.98
C PHE A 11 -39.32 -2.51 15.06
N TYR A 12 -38.79 -2.17 16.24
CA TYR A 12 -37.37 -1.83 16.38
C TYR A 12 -36.43 -3.05 16.39
N ARG A 13 -36.89 -4.18 16.94
CA ARG A 13 -36.10 -5.43 16.97
C ARG A 13 -35.69 -5.95 15.57
N PRO A 14 -36.59 -6.03 14.58
CA PRO A 14 -36.17 -6.38 13.22
C PRO A 14 -35.37 -5.26 12.54
N LEU A 15 -35.54 -3.99 12.93
CA LEU A 15 -34.78 -2.86 12.38
C LEU A 15 -33.31 -2.88 12.80
N ILE A 16 -33.02 -3.21 14.07
CA ILE A 16 -31.66 -3.35 14.59
C ILE A 16 -30.96 -4.56 13.94
N GLY A 17 -31.68 -5.68 13.76
CA GLY A 17 -31.13 -6.87 13.10
C GLY A 17 -30.81 -6.64 11.62
N THR A 18 -31.67 -5.94 10.88
CA THR A 18 -31.44 -5.63 9.46
C THR A 18 -30.34 -4.59 9.26
N ALA A 19 -30.19 -3.62 10.17
CA ALA A 19 -29.07 -2.68 10.15
C ALA A 19 -27.71 -3.39 10.33
N LEU A 20 -27.63 -4.39 11.21
CA LEU A 20 -26.37 -5.11 11.47
C LEU A 20 -25.95 -6.03 10.30
N VAL A 21 -26.91 -6.69 9.64
CA VAL A 21 -26.64 -7.56 8.47
C VAL A 21 -26.28 -6.73 7.23
N GLY A 22 -26.87 -5.53 7.08
CA GLY A 22 -26.59 -4.63 5.96
C GLY A 22 -25.16 -4.08 5.94
N THR A 23 -24.55 -3.83 7.10
CA THR A 23 -23.19 -3.29 7.20
C THR A 23 -22.09 -4.34 7.11
N SER A 24 -22.38 -5.61 7.38
CA SER A 24 -21.36 -6.69 7.36
C SER A 24 -21.02 -7.22 5.97
N LEU A 25 -21.85 -6.95 4.94
CA LEU A 25 -21.62 -7.42 3.57
C LEU A 25 -20.87 -6.42 2.68
N PHE A 26 -20.55 -5.23 3.21
CA PHE A 26 -19.79 -4.19 2.50
C PHE A 26 -18.51 -3.86 3.25
N GLN A 27 -17.67 -4.88 3.48
CA GLN A 27 -16.24 -4.67 3.62
C GLN A 27 -15.71 -4.39 2.20
N LEU A 28 -15.83 -3.15 1.73
CA LEU A 28 -14.99 -2.70 0.62
C LEU A 28 -13.57 -2.73 1.16
N GLY A 29 -12.91 -3.87 0.99
CA GLY A 29 -11.48 -3.96 1.21
C GLY A 29 -10.86 -2.83 0.42
N LEU A 30 -10.11 -1.96 1.09
CA LEU A 30 -9.24 -1.04 0.38
C LEU A 30 -8.45 -1.88 -0.62
N PRO A 31 -8.24 -1.42 -1.87
CA PRO A 31 -7.33 -2.12 -2.75
C PRO A 31 -6.01 -2.26 -1.98
N VAL A 32 -5.68 -3.50 -1.60
CA VAL A 32 -4.30 -3.82 -1.27
C VAL A 32 -3.60 -3.68 -2.59
N LEU A 33 -2.99 -2.51 -2.80
CA LEU A 33 -1.93 -2.39 -3.77
C LEU A 33 -0.89 -3.40 -3.28
N ALA A 34 -0.74 -4.51 -4.01
CA ALA A 34 0.40 -5.36 -3.78
C ALA A 34 1.61 -4.42 -3.79
N ALA A 35 2.38 -4.40 -2.70
CA ALA A 35 3.76 -3.97 -2.83
C ALA A 35 4.31 -4.86 -3.94
N GLY A 36 4.54 -4.27 -5.13
CA GLY A 36 4.93 -5.03 -6.30
C GLY A 36 6.18 -5.83 -5.98
N THR A 37 6.40 -6.94 -6.69
CA THR A 37 7.66 -7.68 -6.57
C THR A 37 8.82 -6.71 -6.79
N LEU A 38 9.82 -6.76 -5.91
CA LEU A 38 10.95 -5.83 -5.96
C LEU A 38 11.68 -5.98 -7.30
N ALA A 39 12.11 -4.85 -7.85
CA ALA A 39 12.98 -4.83 -9.01
C ALA A 39 14.22 -5.71 -8.78
N GLY A 40 14.61 -6.50 -9.78
CA GLY A 40 15.72 -7.44 -9.70
C GLY A 40 15.39 -8.78 -9.03
N THR A 41 14.15 -9.01 -8.60
CA THR A 41 13.73 -10.34 -8.12
C THR A 41 13.70 -11.31 -9.28
N THR A 42 14.37 -12.45 -9.14
CA THR A 42 14.26 -13.56 -10.09
C THR A 42 13.07 -14.45 -9.73
N ILE A 43 12.19 -14.67 -10.69
CA ILE A 43 11.08 -15.63 -10.62
C ILE A 43 11.45 -16.82 -11.50
N SER A 44 11.61 -17.98 -10.86
CA SER A 44 11.99 -19.24 -11.51
C SER A 44 10.81 -20.19 -11.58
N ASN A 45 10.64 -20.84 -12.73
CA ASN A 45 9.63 -21.87 -12.93
C ASN A 45 10.26 -23.13 -13.54
N GLU A 46 10.09 -24.26 -12.87
CA GLU A 46 10.47 -25.60 -13.33
C GLU A 46 9.37 -26.58 -12.92
N ALA A 47 8.90 -27.40 -13.86
CA ALA A 47 7.88 -28.40 -13.60
C ALA A 47 8.53 -29.76 -13.30
N SER A 48 7.84 -30.58 -12.49
CA SER A 48 8.21 -31.98 -12.26
C SER A 48 7.04 -32.90 -12.58
N ALA A 49 7.34 -34.09 -13.09
CA ALA A 49 6.38 -35.15 -13.31
C ALA A 49 6.90 -36.46 -12.71
N SER A 50 5.98 -37.23 -12.11
CA SER A 50 6.25 -38.56 -11.58
C SER A 50 5.33 -39.59 -12.23
N TYR A 51 5.86 -40.76 -12.56
CA TYR A 51 5.08 -41.86 -13.14
C TYR A 51 5.67 -43.21 -12.72
N ASN A 52 4.86 -44.28 -12.79
CA ASN A 52 5.34 -45.65 -12.66
C ASN A 52 5.41 -46.29 -14.05
N ASP A 53 6.42 -47.11 -14.31
CA ASP A 53 6.49 -47.87 -15.56
C ASP A 53 5.55 -49.10 -15.56
N THR A 54 5.66 -49.96 -16.58
CA THR A 54 4.83 -51.18 -16.70
C THR A 54 5.16 -52.22 -15.62
N ASN A 55 6.36 -52.15 -15.03
CA ASN A 55 6.82 -53.02 -13.96
C ASN A 55 6.45 -52.47 -12.56
N GLY A 56 5.93 -51.24 -12.49
CA GLY A 56 5.57 -50.56 -11.25
C GLY A 56 6.71 -49.75 -10.63
N ASP A 57 7.83 -49.60 -11.34
CA ASP A 57 9.00 -48.86 -10.86
C ASP A 57 8.74 -47.35 -11.00
N PRO A 58 8.96 -46.54 -9.93
CA PRO A 58 8.70 -45.11 -9.96
C PRO A 58 9.84 -44.33 -10.63
N TYR A 59 9.45 -43.35 -11.45
CA TYR A 59 10.34 -42.44 -12.15
C TYR A 59 9.90 -40.99 -11.97
N THR A 60 10.88 -40.10 -11.98
CA THR A 60 10.67 -38.65 -11.96
C THR A 60 11.47 -37.99 -13.08
N THR A 61 10.90 -36.93 -13.64
CA THR A 61 11.55 -36.05 -14.61
C THR A 61 11.21 -34.60 -14.31
N THR A 62 12.03 -33.68 -14.80
CA THR A 62 11.79 -32.24 -14.70
C THR A 62 11.83 -31.59 -16.08
N SER A 63 11.12 -30.47 -16.23
CA SER A 63 11.19 -29.65 -17.43
C SER A 63 12.47 -28.83 -17.46
N ASN A 64 12.63 -27.99 -18.48
CA ASN A 64 13.57 -26.88 -18.40
C ASN A 64 13.14 -25.87 -17.32
N GLN A 65 14.12 -25.27 -16.66
CA GLN A 65 13.91 -24.09 -15.82
C GLN A 65 13.82 -22.84 -16.70
N VAL A 66 12.92 -21.92 -16.37
CA VAL A 66 12.82 -20.59 -16.98
C VAL A 66 12.88 -19.55 -15.87
N ASP A 67 13.75 -18.56 -16.04
CA ASP A 67 13.91 -17.44 -15.12
C ASP A 67 13.42 -16.14 -15.78
N VAL A 68 12.68 -15.34 -15.01
CA VAL A 68 12.26 -13.98 -15.38
C VAL A 68 12.72 -13.03 -14.28
N ILE A 69 13.37 -11.94 -14.67
CA ILE A 69 13.77 -10.89 -13.73
C ILE A 69 12.70 -9.81 -13.75
N VAL A 70 12.28 -9.39 -12.56
CA VAL A 70 11.32 -8.28 -12.43
C VAL A 70 12.01 -6.97 -12.75
N ASP A 71 11.49 -6.27 -13.75
CA ASP A 71 11.98 -4.96 -14.16
C ASP A 71 11.66 -3.87 -13.15
N GLU A 72 12.41 -2.79 -13.25
CA GLU A 72 12.21 -1.59 -12.46
C GLU A 72 11.00 -0.78 -12.92
N VAL A 73 10.23 -0.32 -11.93
CA VAL A 73 9.20 0.69 -12.10
C VAL A 73 9.61 1.88 -11.25
N ALA A 74 10.07 2.93 -11.91
CA ALA A 74 10.45 4.17 -11.25
C ALA A 74 9.19 4.97 -10.86
N GLY A 75 9.19 5.51 -9.64
CA GLY A 75 8.08 6.33 -9.14
C GLY A 75 8.50 7.18 -7.95
N ILE A 76 8.22 8.48 -8.02
CA ILE A 76 8.44 9.42 -6.92
C ILE A 76 7.21 10.33 -6.84
N GLU A 77 6.71 10.53 -5.63
CA GLU A 77 5.76 11.56 -5.30
C GLU A 77 6.40 12.59 -4.37
N VAL A 78 6.19 13.88 -4.66
CA VAL A 78 6.66 14.99 -3.81
C VAL A 78 5.47 15.86 -3.44
N LEU A 79 5.23 16.00 -2.14
CA LEU A 79 4.14 16.79 -1.59
C LEU A 79 4.70 17.91 -0.71
N ALA A 80 4.24 19.13 -0.93
CA ALA A 80 4.50 20.24 -0.02
C ALA A 80 3.71 20.02 1.28
N VAL A 81 4.40 20.09 2.42
CA VAL A 81 3.81 19.84 3.74
C VAL A 81 3.49 21.15 4.44
N GLY A 82 4.40 22.13 4.35
CA GLY A 82 4.22 23.40 5.04
C GLY A 82 5.41 24.32 4.90
N ILE A 83 5.26 25.49 5.51
CA ILE A 83 6.28 26.52 5.59
C ILE A 83 6.48 26.86 7.05
N THR A 84 7.72 26.87 7.51
CA THR A 84 8.10 27.25 8.87
C THR A 84 8.89 28.54 8.83
N ASP A 85 8.41 29.57 9.53
CA ASP A 85 9.14 30.81 9.75
C ASP A 85 10.11 30.67 10.91
N THR A 86 11.36 31.08 10.71
CA THR A 86 12.41 31.10 11.73
C THR A 86 12.09 31.97 12.93
N ASN A 87 11.29 33.03 12.76
CA ASN A 87 11.00 33.99 13.82
C ASN A 87 9.67 33.72 14.57
N SER A 88 8.94 32.64 14.21
CA SER A 88 7.68 32.20 14.83
C SER A 88 6.51 33.21 14.76
N GLY A 89 6.63 34.25 13.92
CA GLY A 89 5.62 35.27 13.66
C GLY A 89 4.77 35.00 12.41
N SER A 90 4.01 36.01 12.01
CA SER A 90 3.43 36.04 10.66
C SER A 90 4.55 36.25 9.64
N VAL A 91 4.50 35.57 8.51
CA VAL A 91 5.48 35.74 7.43
C VAL A 91 5.55 37.20 6.99
N GLN A 92 6.72 37.82 7.12
CA GLN A 92 7.00 39.19 6.71
C GLN A 92 8.09 39.26 5.64
N THR A 93 8.16 40.41 4.96
CA THR A 93 9.23 40.66 3.99
C THR A 93 10.58 40.71 4.69
N GLY A 94 11.52 39.88 4.23
CA GLY A 94 12.86 39.76 4.80
C GLY A 94 13.06 38.51 5.68
N ASP A 95 12.00 37.75 5.96
CA ASP A 95 12.09 36.53 6.76
C ASP A 95 12.72 35.36 6.00
N VAL A 96 13.41 34.51 6.76
CA VAL A 96 13.92 33.22 6.26
C VAL A 96 12.87 32.15 6.55
N LEU A 97 12.41 31.52 5.48
CA LEU A 97 11.39 30.48 5.51
C LEU A 97 12.00 29.12 5.17
N PHE A 98 11.63 28.11 5.95
CA PHE A 98 11.89 26.71 5.62
C PHE A 98 10.66 26.10 4.93
N TYR A 99 10.90 25.36 3.86
CA TYR A 99 9.85 24.67 3.10
C TYR A 99 9.99 23.17 3.29
N ASP A 100 8.98 22.56 3.90
CA ASP A 100 8.99 21.13 4.17
C ASP A 100 8.32 20.39 3.03
N PHE A 101 9.02 19.36 2.53
CA PHE A 101 8.52 18.46 1.50
C PHE A 101 8.54 17.02 2.01
N ARG A 102 7.47 16.29 1.72
CA ARG A 102 7.43 14.84 1.87
C ARG A 102 7.73 14.21 0.53
N VAL A 103 8.79 13.40 0.47
CA VAL A 103 9.14 12.61 -0.71
C VAL A 103 8.83 11.15 -0.44
N THR A 104 8.06 10.53 -1.33
CA THR A 104 7.63 9.14 -1.21
C THR A 104 8.06 8.36 -2.44
N ASN A 105 8.72 7.21 -2.23
CA ASN A 105 8.98 6.26 -3.31
C ASN A 105 7.67 5.53 -3.64
N THR A 106 7.22 5.66 -4.88
CA THR A 106 6.01 4.97 -5.39
C THR A 106 6.36 3.85 -6.37
N GLY A 107 7.65 3.64 -6.64
CA GLY A 107 8.15 2.55 -7.46
C GLY A 107 8.33 1.23 -6.71
N ASN A 108 8.81 0.20 -7.41
CA ASN A 108 9.12 -1.13 -6.85
C ASN A 108 10.61 -1.31 -6.49
N MET A 109 11.38 -0.22 -6.49
CA MET A 109 12.78 -0.20 -6.09
C MET A 109 12.91 -0.08 -4.57
N VAL A 110 13.84 -0.83 -3.96
CA VAL A 110 14.13 -0.72 -2.52
C VAL A 110 14.83 0.61 -2.18
N ARG A 111 15.67 1.12 -3.08
CA ARG A 111 16.51 2.28 -2.81
C ARG A 111 16.22 3.40 -3.80
N LEU A 112 15.78 4.54 -3.25
CA LEU A 112 15.65 5.78 -3.99
C LEU A 112 16.86 6.66 -3.72
N LEU A 113 17.65 6.98 -4.76
CA LEU A 113 18.74 7.96 -4.66
C LEU A 113 18.22 9.33 -5.09
N ILE A 114 17.91 10.19 -4.13
CA ILE A 114 17.47 11.57 -4.40
C ILE A 114 18.70 12.47 -4.39
N TYR A 115 18.98 13.13 -5.52
CA TYR A 115 19.99 14.19 -5.59
C TYR A 115 19.32 15.56 -5.48
N LEU A 116 19.59 16.27 -4.38
CA LEU A 116 19.17 17.66 -4.19
C LEU A 116 20.42 18.55 -4.33
N PRO A 117 20.61 19.24 -5.46
CA PRO A 117 21.68 20.23 -5.57
C PRO A 117 21.33 21.41 -4.65
N LEU A 118 22.00 21.52 -3.50
CA LEU A 118 21.85 22.66 -2.61
C LEU A 118 23.18 23.40 -2.48
N PRO A 119 23.20 24.72 -2.67
CA PRO A 119 23.87 25.61 -1.75
C PRO A 119 22.82 26.05 -0.71
N ILE A 120 22.99 25.67 0.55
CA ILE A 120 22.20 26.13 1.72
C ILE A 120 20.86 25.39 1.92
N LEU A 121 20.88 24.28 2.68
CA LEU A 121 19.77 23.86 3.56
C LEU A 121 20.31 22.79 4.52
N ARG A 122 20.29 23.09 5.82
CA ARG A 122 20.67 22.17 6.88
C ARG A 122 19.43 21.41 7.35
N GLN A 123 19.59 20.09 7.33
CA GLN A 123 18.82 19.06 8.03
C GLN A 123 17.56 18.54 7.32
N TRP A 124 17.62 17.25 6.96
CA TRP A 124 16.45 16.43 6.63
C TRP A 124 16.55 15.12 7.41
N VAL A 125 15.45 14.75 8.09
CA VAL A 125 15.26 13.42 8.70
C VAL A 125 14.62 12.52 7.65
N LEU A 126 15.37 11.51 7.21
CA LEU A 126 14.86 10.45 6.36
C LEU A 126 13.98 9.52 7.21
N MET A 127 12.66 9.61 7.08
CA MET A 127 11.77 8.56 7.58
C MET A 127 11.51 7.58 6.43
N LEU A 128 12.26 6.47 6.42
CA LEU A 128 11.91 5.31 5.61
C LEU A 128 10.66 4.69 6.24
N VAL A 129 9.55 4.71 5.51
CA VAL A 129 8.39 3.87 5.86
C VAL A 129 8.79 2.42 5.49
N PRO A 130 8.60 1.45 6.39
CA PRO A 130 8.92 0.04 6.12
C PRO A 130 8.09 -0.55 4.98
#